data_AF-A0A7J9W4Y1-F1
#
_entry.id   AF-A0A7J9W4Y1-F1
#
_cell.length_a   1.000
_cell.length_b   1.000
_cell.length_c   1.000
_cell.angle_alpha   90.00
_cell.angle_beta   90.00
_cell.angle_gamma   90.00
#
_symmetry.space_group_name_H-M   'P 1'
#
loop_
_entity.id
_entity.type
_entity.pdbx_description
1 polymer ?
#
loop_
_entity_poly.entity_id
_entity_poly.type
_entity_poly.pdbx_seq_one_letter_code
_entity_poly.pdbx_strand_id
1 'polypeptide(L)' 'MVRFIDTVAVPDRADRLTIAVDGRGAFRRFKDVLARWPGELERWYEFSNERQRGRTRAWLAGVGYRVRH' A
#
# COMPACT_ATOMS: atom_id res chain seq x y z
N MET A 1 6.29 -2.44 5.30
CA MET A 1 6.19 -2.43 3.83
C MET A 1 6.69 -3.75 3.28
N VAL A 2 7.97 -4.12 3.44
CA VAL A 2 8.50 -5.43 2.99
C VAL A 2 7.64 -6.63 3.44
N ARG A 3 7.29 -6.72 4.73
CA ARG A 3 6.40 -7.80 5.21
C ARG A 3 5.01 -7.87 4.57
N PHE A 4 4.53 -6.78 3.99
CA PHE A 4 3.29 -6.81 3.21
C PHE A 4 3.55 -7.27 1.79
N ILE A 5 4.67 -6.89 1.19
CA ILE A 5 5.09 -7.36 -0.14
C ILE A 5 5.16 -8.89 -0.15
N ASP A 6 5.70 -9.48 0.93
CA ASP A 6 5.75 -10.94 1.11
C ASP A 6 4.37 -11.63 1.15
N THR A 7 3.27 -10.89 1.37
CA THR A 7 1.90 -11.42 1.39
C THR A 7 1.13 -11.14 0.09
N VAL A 8 1.77 -10.50 -0.89
CA VAL A 8 1.20 -10.24 -2.21
C VAL A 8 1.42 -11.48 -3.09
N ALA A 9 0.33 -12.19 -3.40
CA ALA A 9 0.39 -13.43 -4.16
C ALA A 9 0.70 -13.23 -5.66
N VAL A 10 0.54 -12.01 -6.18
CA VAL A 10 0.78 -11.68 -7.60
C VAL A 10 2.23 -11.22 -7.76
N PRO A 11 3.12 -12.01 -8.40
CA PRO A 11 4.55 -11.71 -8.48
C PRO A 11 4.86 -10.35 -9.08
N ASP A 12 4.20 -9.99 -10.19
CA ASP A 12 4.37 -8.68 -10.85
C ASP A 12 4.07 -7.49 -9.92
N ARG A 13 3.11 -7.65 -9.00
CA ARG A 13 2.77 -6.61 -8.03
C ARG A 13 3.81 -6.56 -6.92
N ALA A 14 4.25 -7.71 -6.43
CA ALA A 14 5.29 -7.82 -5.42
C ALA A 14 6.59 -7.17 -5.91
N ASP A 15 7.02 -7.46 -7.14
CA ASP A 15 8.23 -6.91 -7.74
C ASP A 15 8.18 -5.38 -7.87
N ARG A 16 7.05 -4.84 -8.36
CA ARG A 16 6.83 -3.40 -8.46
C ARG A 16 6.86 -2.71 -7.10
N LEU A 17 6.31 -3.34 -6.07
CA LEU A 17 6.36 -2.82 -4.71
C LEU A 17 7.77 -2.90 -4.13
N THR A 18 8.52 -3.97 -4.41
CA THR A 18 9.92 -4.13 -4.00
C THR A 18 10.79 -3.02 -4.56
N ILE A 19 10.65 -2.69 -5.85
CA ILE A 19 11.35 -1.57 -6.48
C ILE A 19 10.92 -0.23 -5.86
N ALA A 20 9.62 -0.08 -5.56
CA ALA A 20 9.09 1.17 -5.00
C ALA A 20 9.58 1.45 -3.59
N VAL A 21 9.97 0.42 -2.82
CA VAL A 21 10.50 0.59 -1.47
C VAL A 21 12.00 0.88 -1.40
N ASP A 22 12.70 0.84 -2.55
CA ASP A 22 14.12 1.13 -2.60
C ASP A 22 14.41 2.64 -2.73
N GLY A 23 15.19 3.20 -1.81
CA GLY A 23 15.64 4.59 -1.81
C GLY A 23 14.71 5.63 -1.16
N ARG A 24 15.03 6.92 -1.34
CA ARG A 24 14.34 8.04 -0.67
C ARG A 24 12.88 8.15 -1.14
N GLY A 25 11.94 8.43 -0.23
CA GLY A 25 10.52 8.54 -0.56
C GLY A 25 9.81 7.21 -0.85
N ALA A 26 10.40 6.09 -0.43
CA ALA A 26 9.85 4.73 -0.54
C ALA A 26 8.37 4.63 -0.15
N PHE A 27 7.98 5.25 0.96
CA PHE A 27 6.59 5.20 1.43
C PHE A 27 5.59 5.83 0.45
N ARG A 28 5.92 6.99 -0.12
CA ARG A 28 5.06 7.67 -1.10
C ARG A 28 4.96 6.83 -2.38
N ARG A 29 6.10 6.40 -2.93
CA ARG A 29 6.14 5.56 -4.14
C ARG A 29 5.37 4.25 -3.98
N PHE A 30 5.53 3.59 -2.83
CA PHE A 30 4.79 2.37 -2.52
C PHE A 30 3.28 2.60 -2.49
N LYS A 31 2.79 3.68 -1.86
CA LYS A 31 1.36 4.02 -1.91
C LYS A 31 0.89 4.40 -3.32
N ASP A 32 1.70 5.11 -4.09
CA ASP A 32 1.40 5.46 -5.49
C ASP A 32 1.27 4.20 -6.36
N VAL A 33 2.09 3.18 -6.09
CA VAL A 33 1.99 1.86 -6.75
C VAL A 33 0.74 1.11 -6.30
N LEU A 34 0.44 1.07 -5.00
CA LEU A 34 -0.78 0.44 -4.49
C LEU A 34 -2.06 1.13 -4.97
N ALA A 35 -2.05 2.44 -5.19
CA ALA A 35 -3.20 3.18 -5.70
C ALA A 35 -3.67 2.71 -7.09
N ARG A 36 -2.82 1.97 -7.81
CA ARG A 36 -3.19 1.33 -9.09
C ARG A 36 -4.09 0.10 -8.90
N TRP A 37 -4.16 -0.45 -7.68
CA TRP A 37 -4.95 -1.64 -7.33
C TRP A 37 -5.71 -1.40 -6.03
N PRO A 38 -6.96 -0.89 -6.11
CA PRO A 38 -7.74 -0.55 -4.92
C PRO A 38 -7.85 -1.68 -3.88
N GLY A 39 -7.97 -2.93 -4.32
CA GLY A 39 -8.01 -4.08 -3.40
C GLY A 39 -6.69 -4.35 -2.66
N GLU A 40 -5.53 -4.13 -3.29
CA GLU A 40 -4.23 -4.24 -2.59
C GLU A 40 -4.00 -3.07 -1.65
N LEU A 41 -4.49 -1.89 -2.04
CA LEU A 41 -4.44 -0.70 -1.20
C LEU A 41 -5.28 -0.89 0.08
N GLU A 42 -6.49 -1.43 -0.02
CA GLU A 42 -7.34 -1.77 1.12
C GLU A 42 -6.68 -2.83 2.03
N ARG A 43 -6.18 -3.93 1.45
CA ARG A 43 -5.40 -4.94 2.20
C ARG A 43 -4.20 -4.34 2.91
N TRP A 44 -3.51 -3.38 2.31
CA TRP A 44 -2.41 -2.67 2.96
C TRP A 44 -2.88 -1.88 4.19
N TYR A 45 -4.04 -1.21 4.11
CA TYR A 45 -4.59 -0.52 5.26
C TYR A 45 -4.99 -1.45 6.38
N GLU A 46 -5.61 -2.59 6.06
CA GLU A 46 -5.91 -3.63 7.04
C GLU A 46 -4.63 -4.15 7.69
N PHE A 47 -3.66 -4.61 6.90
CA PHE A 47 -2.37 -5.11 7.37
C PHE A 47 -1.62 -4.09 8.23
N SER A 48 -1.59 -2.82 7.80
CA SER A 48 -0.95 -1.75 8.54
C SER A 48 -1.69 -1.44 9.83
N ASN A 49 -3.02 -1.42 9.83
CA ASN A 49 -3.83 -1.14 11.01
C ASN A 49 -3.72 -2.26 12.05
N GLU A 50 -3.70 -3.52 11.61
CA GLU A 50 -3.49 -4.68 12.50
C GLU A 50 -2.13 -4.64 13.18
N ARG A 51 -1.10 -4.25 12.45
CA ARG A 51 0.25 -4.07 13.00
C ARG A 51 0.38 -2.80 13.83
N GLN A 52 -0.44 -1.81 13.54
CA GLN A 52 -0.46 -0.50 14.19
C GLN A 52 -1.59 -0.39 15.23
N ARG A 53 -2.11 -1.49 15.80
CA ARG A 53 -3.11 -1.51 16.91
C ARG A 53 -2.69 -0.79 18.21
N GLY A 54 -1.75 0.15 18.12
CA GLY A 54 -1.59 1.28 19.05
C GLY A 54 -2.14 2.63 18.56
N ARG A 55 -2.30 2.93 17.26
CA ARG A 55 -2.79 4.26 16.79
C ARG A 55 -3.58 4.22 15.47
N THR A 56 -4.90 4.17 15.65
CA THR A 56 -5.90 4.96 14.90
C THR A 56 -6.38 4.43 13.54
N ARG A 57 -7.63 3.95 13.56
CA ARG A 57 -8.59 3.83 12.45
C ARG A 57 -8.77 5.16 11.70
N ALA A 58 -7.87 5.51 10.79
CA ALA A 58 -8.03 6.71 9.99
C ALA A 58 -7.54 6.50 8.57
N TRP A 59 -8.22 5.66 7.79
CA TRP A 59 -8.12 5.81 6.34
C TRP A 59 -9.23 5.15 5.51
N LEU A 60 -10.47 5.63 5.66
CA LEU A 60 -11.47 5.48 4.60
C LEU A 60 -12.16 6.80 4.20
N ALA A 61 -11.92 7.91 4.93
CA ALA A 61 -12.56 9.19 4.64
C ALA A 61 -11.76 10.12 3.70
N GLY A 62 -10.48 9.82 3.43
CA GLY A 62 -9.54 10.82 2.88
C GLY A 62 -9.14 10.67 1.42
N VAL A 63 -9.34 9.51 0.78
CA VAL A 63 -8.88 9.30 -0.59
C VAL A 63 -10.05 9.02 -1.49
N GLY A 64 -10.76 10.13 -1.74
CA GLY A 64 -11.49 10.37 -2.96
C GLY A 64 -10.60 10.02 -4.14
N TYR A 65 -10.86 8.82 -4.65
CA TYR A 65 -10.75 8.38 -6.03
C TYR A 65 -10.64 9.56 -7.01
N ARG A 66 -9.42 9.89 -7.43
CA ARG A 66 -9.19 10.62 -8.69
C ARG A 66 -8.50 9.67 -9.64
N VAL A 67 -9.27 8.72 -10.17
CA VAL A 67 -8.90 8.04 -11.42
C VAL A 67 -8.93 9.12 -12.50
N ARG A 68 -7.75 9.45 -13.00
CA ARG A 68 -7.59 10.36 -14.12
C ARG A 68 -7.69 9.51 -15.39
N HIS A 69 -8.67 9.90 -16.21
CA HIS A 69 -8.99 9.40 -17.54
C HIS A 69 -7.81 9.51 -18.52
#